data_AF-A0AA91I5F9-F1
#
_entry.id   AF-A0AA91I5F9-F1
#
_cell.length_a   1.000
_cell.length_b   1.000
_cell.length_c   1.000
_cell.angle_alpha   90.00
_cell.angle_beta   90.00
_cell.angle_gamma   90.00
#
_symmetry.space_group_name_H-M   'P 1'
#
loop_
_entity.id
_entity.type
_entity.pdbx_description
1 polymer ?
#
loop_
_entity_poly.entity_id
_entity_poly.type
_entity_poly.pdbx_seq_one_letter_code
_entity_poly.pdbx_strand_id
1 'polypeptide(L)'
;MFQVLMFSGAMFANNSGKNYEVFMRLVTVLILFFIGVNSSSAASVSYEITNILGSRWQYNYSVYNNSLANDIEEFLIFFDHNAYANLTVGGTPINWDPLVIQPDALLPDDGYFDVLALGSGIVPGTSLPGFLIEFDYLFSGTPGSQYFEVRDSITFDLLESGNTVLTNGSVPEPNSIFLLIIGFVPLFYRISTKGK
;
A
#
# COMPACT_ATOMS: atom_id res chain seq x y z
N MET A 1 -12.73 79.26 -16.51
CA MET A 1 -11.80 78.97 -15.41
C MET A 1 -12.55 78.13 -14.38
N PHE A 2 -12.05 76.90 -14.13
CA PHE A 2 -12.32 76.01 -13.00
C PHE A 2 -13.73 75.42 -12.73
N GLN A 3 -13.89 74.18 -13.22
CA GLN A 3 -14.20 72.93 -12.49
C GLN A 3 -14.41 73.02 -10.96
N VAL A 4 -15.42 72.30 -10.43
CA VAL A 4 -15.34 71.31 -9.32
C VAL A 4 -16.76 70.95 -8.84
N LEU A 5 -17.17 69.70 -9.05
CA LEU A 5 -17.78 68.80 -8.06
C LEU A 5 -18.34 67.58 -8.78
N MET A 6 -17.77 66.42 -8.45
CA MET A 6 -18.41 65.14 -8.16
C MET A 6 -17.37 64.06 -8.42
N PHE A 7 -17.02 63.31 -7.38
CA PHE A 7 -16.90 61.85 -7.38
C PHE A 7 -16.37 61.41 -6.01
N SER A 8 -17.29 61.42 -5.04
CA SER A 8 -17.24 60.52 -3.89
C SER A 8 -17.96 59.24 -4.33
N GLY A 9 -17.31 58.07 -4.26
CA GLY A 9 -18.00 56.79 -4.52
C GLY A 9 -17.15 55.60 -4.94
N ALA A 10 -15.89 55.76 -5.36
CA ALA A 10 -15.15 54.67 -5.99
C ALA A 10 -14.18 53.87 -5.09
N MET A 11 -14.22 54.03 -3.76
CA MET A 11 -13.14 53.49 -2.90
C MET A 11 -13.50 52.31 -1.97
N PHE A 12 -14.62 51.59 -2.18
CA PHE A 12 -14.96 50.43 -1.33
C PHE A 12 -15.43 49.14 -2.04
N ALA A 13 -15.48 49.08 -3.39
CA ALA A 13 -16.09 47.94 -4.07
C ALA A 13 -15.14 46.85 -4.62
N ASN A 14 -13.80 47.02 -4.54
CA ASN A 14 -12.89 46.23 -5.41
C ASN A 14 -12.13 45.06 -4.74
N ASN A 15 -12.28 44.83 -3.43
CA ASN A 15 -11.46 43.82 -2.72
C ASN A 15 -12.16 42.49 -2.44
N SER A 16 -13.49 42.41 -2.42
CA SER A 16 -14.19 41.13 -2.18
C SER A 16 -13.89 40.12 -3.30
N GLY A 17 -13.69 40.63 -4.52
CA GLY A 17 -13.53 39.81 -5.70
C GLY A 17 -12.20 39.05 -5.76
N LYS A 18 -11.13 39.79 -5.47
CA LYS A 18 -9.77 39.26 -5.49
C LYS A 18 -9.52 38.26 -4.36
N ASN A 19 -10.23 38.42 -3.24
CA ASN A 19 -10.11 37.54 -2.08
C ASN A 19 -10.78 36.17 -2.30
N TYR A 20 -11.90 36.10 -3.05
CA TYR A 20 -12.51 34.80 -3.39
C TYR A 20 -11.62 33.98 -4.33
N GLU A 21 -10.93 34.64 -5.28
CA GLU A 21 -10.02 33.96 -6.19
C GLU A 21 -8.79 33.40 -5.48
N VAL A 22 -8.19 34.18 -4.57
CA VAL A 22 -7.06 33.72 -3.77
C VAL A 22 -7.47 32.57 -2.85
N PHE A 23 -8.67 32.65 -2.25
CA PHE A 23 -9.22 31.61 -1.40
C PHE A 23 -9.47 30.30 -2.16
N MET A 24 -10.15 30.36 -3.31
CA MET A 24 -10.40 29.17 -4.15
C MET A 24 -9.11 28.53 -4.69
N ARG A 25 -8.08 29.34 -4.98
CA ARG A 25 -6.76 28.84 -5.40
C ARG A 25 -6.03 28.11 -4.28
N LEU A 26 -6.06 28.62 -3.04
CA LEU A 26 -5.48 27.95 -1.88
C LEU A 26 -6.18 26.62 -1.60
N VAL A 27 -7.52 26.59 -1.68
CA VAL A 27 -8.32 25.37 -1.53
C VAL A 27 -7.96 24.32 -2.59
N THR A 28 -7.79 24.74 -3.85
CA THR A 28 -7.42 23.81 -4.95
C THR A 28 -6.04 23.20 -4.77
N VAL A 29 -5.05 24.00 -4.34
CA VAL A 29 -3.70 23.51 -4.01
C VAL A 29 -3.73 22.57 -2.82
N LEU A 30 -4.53 22.86 -1.80
CA LEU A 30 -4.74 21.97 -0.66
C LEU A 30 -5.31 20.62 -1.10
N ILE A 31 -6.37 20.64 -1.93
CA ILE A 31 -7.02 19.41 -2.42
C ILE A 31 -6.04 18.56 -3.23
N LEU A 32 -5.26 19.16 -4.14
CA LEU A 32 -4.26 18.43 -4.93
C LEU A 32 -3.12 17.85 -4.08
N PHE A 33 -2.76 18.51 -2.98
CA PHE A 33 -1.77 18.00 -2.02
C PHE A 33 -2.29 16.78 -1.25
N PHE A 34 -3.58 16.74 -0.90
CA PHE A 34 -4.18 15.61 -0.16
C PHE A 34 -4.45 14.36 -1.01
N ILE A 35 -4.55 14.47 -2.34
CA ILE A 35 -4.80 13.30 -3.21
C ILE A 35 -3.54 12.43 -3.41
N GLY A 36 -2.34 12.97 -3.14
CA GLY A 36 -1.06 12.31 -3.43
C GLY A 36 -0.44 11.49 -2.28
N VAL A 37 -1.04 11.47 -1.09
CA VAL A 37 -0.47 10.81 0.10
C VAL A 37 -1.22 9.52 0.44
N ASN A 38 -1.11 8.52 -0.42
CA ASN A 38 -1.48 7.15 -0.05
C ASN A 38 -0.19 6.34 0.18
N SER A 39 0.51 6.63 1.27
CA SER A 39 1.36 5.59 1.87
C SER A 39 0.42 4.68 2.66
N SER A 40 -0.10 3.65 2.01
CA SER A 40 -0.64 2.52 2.76
C SER A 40 0.55 1.89 3.48
N SER A 41 0.62 2.10 4.80
CA SER A 41 1.57 1.38 5.65
C SER A 41 0.87 0.10 6.05
N ALA A 42 1.03 -0.95 5.27
CA ALA A 42 0.68 -2.30 5.69
C ALA A 42 1.95 -3.00 6.20
N ALA A 43 1.76 -4.02 7.03
CA ALA A 43 2.79 -4.95 7.44
C ALA A 43 3.55 -5.42 6.20
N SER A 44 4.87 -5.29 6.17
CA SER A 44 5.62 -5.72 4.99
C SER A 44 5.87 -7.22 5.06
N VAL A 45 5.34 -7.97 4.10
CA VAL A 45 5.63 -9.39 3.92
C VAL A 45 6.63 -9.52 2.77
N SER A 46 7.82 -10.04 3.07
CA SER A 46 8.85 -10.31 2.08
C SER A 46 8.98 -11.81 1.81
N TYR A 47 9.48 -12.18 0.63
CA TYR A 47 9.70 -13.58 0.29
C TYR A 47 11.03 -13.83 -0.43
N GLU A 48 11.59 -14.98 -0.14
CA GLU A 48 12.54 -15.67 -1.03
C GLU A 48 11.82 -16.80 -1.74
N ILE A 49 12.24 -17.12 -2.97
CA ILE A 49 11.65 -18.20 -3.75
C ILE A 49 12.73 -19.11 -4.32
N THR A 50 12.55 -20.43 -4.16
CA THR A 50 13.47 -21.44 -4.66
C THR A 50 12.72 -22.48 -5.49
N ASN A 51 13.25 -22.85 -6.65
CA ASN A 51 12.77 -24.00 -7.40
C ASN A 51 13.33 -25.27 -6.75
N ILE A 52 12.44 -26.17 -6.31
CA ILE A 52 12.86 -27.46 -5.75
C ILE A 52 13.18 -28.40 -6.91
N LEU A 53 12.20 -28.63 -7.78
CA LEU A 53 12.33 -29.48 -8.97
C LEU A 53 11.15 -29.26 -9.92
N GLY A 54 11.43 -28.98 -11.20
CA GLY A 54 10.38 -28.88 -12.22
C GLY A 54 9.40 -27.73 -11.90
N SER A 55 8.10 -28.04 -11.80
CA SER A 55 7.06 -27.09 -11.41
C SER A 55 6.94 -26.89 -9.89
N ARG A 56 7.70 -27.62 -9.06
CA ARG A 56 7.64 -27.52 -7.61
C ARG A 56 8.53 -26.39 -7.11
N TRP A 57 7.94 -25.45 -6.38
CA TRP A 57 8.60 -24.29 -5.79
C TRP A 57 8.35 -24.21 -4.30
N GLN A 58 9.19 -23.43 -3.61
CA GLN A 58 9.03 -23.08 -2.21
C GLN A 58 9.18 -21.56 -2.04
N TYR A 59 8.22 -20.96 -1.35
CA TYR A 59 8.37 -19.62 -0.77
C TYR A 59 8.86 -19.73 0.67
N ASN A 60 9.74 -18.81 1.04
CA ASN A 60 10.13 -18.53 2.42
C ASN A 60 9.77 -17.08 2.75
N TYR A 61 8.70 -16.89 3.52
CA TYR A 61 8.24 -15.56 3.88
C TYR A 61 8.89 -15.07 5.18
N SER A 62 9.12 -13.76 5.22
CA SER A 62 9.41 -12.99 6.42
C SER A 62 8.39 -11.89 6.58
N VAL A 63 7.67 -11.91 7.70
CA VAL A 63 6.63 -10.93 8.02
C VAL A 63 7.24 -9.89 8.96
N TYR A 64 7.06 -8.62 8.64
CA TYR A 64 7.55 -7.50 9.46
C TYR A 64 6.37 -6.64 9.91
N ASN A 65 6.17 -6.56 11.23
CA ASN A 65 5.17 -5.68 11.83
C ASN A 65 5.72 -4.25 11.92
N ASN A 66 5.61 -3.49 10.83
CA ASN A 66 6.14 -2.13 10.71
C ASN A 66 5.07 -1.04 10.76
N SER A 67 3.80 -1.41 10.89
CA SER A 67 2.63 -0.53 10.78
C SER A 67 1.69 -0.61 11.97
N LEU A 68 1.43 -1.82 12.49
CA LEU A 68 0.46 -2.03 13.57
C LEU A 68 1.08 -1.69 14.93
N ALA A 69 0.23 -1.20 15.83
CA ALA A 69 0.58 -0.93 17.22
C ALA A 69 0.46 -2.17 18.13
N ASN A 70 -0.21 -3.22 17.65
CA ASN A 70 -0.39 -4.49 18.31
C ASN A 70 0.38 -5.58 17.57
N ASP A 71 0.55 -6.75 18.19
CA ASP A 71 1.19 -7.90 17.58
C ASP A 71 0.40 -8.39 16.34
N ILE A 72 1.11 -8.87 15.32
CA ILE A 72 0.49 -9.65 14.25
C ILE A 72 0.35 -11.08 14.77
N GLU A 73 -0.88 -11.53 14.94
CA GLU A 73 -1.19 -12.88 15.43
C GLU A 73 -1.78 -13.76 14.34
N GLU A 74 -2.37 -13.20 13.28
CA GLU A 74 -2.94 -13.96 12.17
C GLU A 74 -2.66 -13.26 10.85
N PHE A 75 -2.25 -14.03 9.85
CA PHE A 75 -2.15 -13.54 8.48
C PHE A 75 -2.39 -14.66 7.47
N LEU A 76 -2.86 -14.26 6.30
CA LEU A 76 -3.19 -15.12 5.17
C LEU A 76 -2.38 -14.69 3.95
N ILE A 77 -1.90 -15.66 3.17
CA ILE A 77 -1.26 -15.43 1.87
C ILE A 77 -2.03 -16.23 0.81
N PHE A 78 -2.50 -15.54 -0.22
CA PHE A 78 -3.41 -16.09 -1.22
C PHE A 78 -2.67 -16.57 -2.46
N PHE A 79 -3.18 -17.65 -3.05
CA PHE A 79 -2.64 -18.35 -4.20
C PHE A 79 -3.72 -18.49 -5.27
N ASP A 80 -3.56 -17.73 -6.36
CA ASP A 80 -4.48 -17.70 -7.49
C ASP A 80 -4.78 -19.11 -8.03
N HIS A 81 -6.06 -19.42 -8.14
CA HIS A 81 -6.56 -20.75 -8.53
C HIS A 81 -6.19 -21.21 -9.95
N ASN A 82 -5.72 -20.33 -10.81
CA ASN A 82 -5.25 -20.67 -12.15
C ASN A 82 -3.72 -20.82 -12.22
N ALA A 83 -2.99 -20.28 -11.24
CA ALA A 83 -1.53 -20.23 -11.26
C ALA A 83 -0.86 -21.24 -10.33
N TYR A 84 -1.57 -21.70 -9.29
CA TYR A 84 -0.98 -22.53 -8.22
C TYR A 84 -1.82 -23.79 -7.94
N ALA A 85 -1.15 -24.86 -7.52
CA ALA A 85 -1.79 -26.11 -7.08
C ALA A 85 -0.94 -26.83 -6.03
N ASN A 86 -1.53 -27.85 -5.39
CA ASN A 86 -0.82 -28.76 -4.47
C ASN A 86 -0.05 -28.03 -3.37
N LEU A 87 -0.67 -27.01 -2.77
CA LEU A 87 -0.08 -26.24 -1.68
C LEU A 87 0.25 -27.18 -0.50
N THR A 88 1.40 -27.01 0.13
CA THR A 88 1.84 -27.83 1.27
C THR A 88 2.67 -26.99 2.21
N VAL A 89 2.42 -27.11 3.52
CA VAL A 89 3.26 -26.45 4.54
C VAL A 89 4.67 -27.03 4.48
N GLY A 90 5.65 -26.18 4.17
CA GLY A 90 7.08 -26.53 4.25
C GLY A 90 7.64 -26.37 5.67
N GLY A 91 7.02 -25.52 6.49
CA GLY A 91 7.40 -25.27 7.87
C GLY A 91 6.90 -23.92 8.40
N THR A 92 6.82 -23.79 9.72
CA THR A 92 6.50 -22.55 10.42
C THR A 92 7.42 -22.36 11.63
N PRO A 93 7.58 -21.12 12.12
CA PRO A 93 8.22 -20.88 13.41
C PRO A 93 7.49 -21.59 14.55
N ILE A 94 8.20 -21.82 15.66
CA ILE A 94 7.58 -22.43 16.84
C ILE A 94 6.41 -21.58 17.37
N ASN A 95 5.35 -22.25 17.83
CA ASN A 95 4.11 -21.63 18.31
C ASN A 95 3.30 -20.89 17.23
N TRP A 96 3.45 -21.25 15.96
CA TRP A 96 2.57 -20.82 14.87
C TRP A 96 1.90 -22.03 14.24
N ASP A 97 0.56 -22.01 14.18
CA ASP A 97 -0.27 -23.05 13.62
C ASP A 97 -0.62 -22.73 12.16
N PRO A 98 -0.15 -23.54 11.19
CA PRO A 98 -0.46 -23.35 9.79
C PRO A 98 -1.72 -24.11 9.37
N LEU A 99 -2.57 -23.45 8.58
CA LEU A 99 -3.63 -24.05 7.79
C LEU A 99 -3.41 -23.74 6.32
N VAL A 100 -3.64 -24.73 5.45
CA VAL A 100 -3.56 -24.56 4.00
C VAL A 100 -4.86 -25.03 3.38
N ILE A 101 -5.49 -24.14 2.61
CA ILE A 101 -6.65 -24.44 1.78
C ILE A 101 -6.20 -24.45 0.32
N GLN A 102 -6.55 -25.51 -0.41
CA GLN A 102 -6.16 -25.65 -1.81
C GLN A 102 -6.97 -24.70 -2.70
N PRO A 103 -6.35 -24.13 -3.75
CA PRO A 103 -7.10 -23.44 -4.78
C PRO A 103 -8.06 -24.40 -5.49
N ASP A 104 -9.27 -23.93 -5.78
CA ASP A 104 -10.29 -24.70 -6.49
C ASP A 104 -10.61 -24.03 -7.84
N ALA A 105 -10.22 -24.67 -8.94
CA ALA A 105 -10.52 -24.14 -10.27
C ALA A 105 -11.97 -24.40 -10.73
N LEU A 106 -12.68 -25.34 -10.08
CA LEU A 106 -14.09 -25.64 -10.37
C LEU A 106 -15.03 -24.69 -9.62
N LEU A 107 -14.60 -24.22 -8.45
CA LEU A 107 -15.20 -23.13 -7.70
C LEU A 107 -14.16 -22.02 -7.63
N PRO A 108 -14.08 -21.09 -8.61
CA PRO A 108 -12.92 -20.22 -8.89
C PRO A 108 -12.54 -19.34 -7.69
N ASP A 109 -11.87 -19.97 -6.73
CA ASP A 109 -11.61 -19.51 -5.39
C ASP A 109 -10.16 -19.85 -5.07
N ASP A 110 -9.47 -18.83 -4.61
CA ASP A 110 -8.04 -18.89 -4.42
C ASP A 110 -7.71 -19.77 -3.21
N GLY A 111 -6.60 -20.50 -3.31
CA GLY A 111 -6.07 -21.19 -2.14
C GLY A 111 -5.44 -20.16 -1.22
N TYR A 112 -5.25 -20.53 0.04
CA TYR A 112 -4.56 -19.67 0.97
C TYR A 112 -3.76 -20.45 2.00
N PHE A 113 -2.65 -19.85 2.39
CA PHE A 113 -1.85 -20.23 3.53
C PHE A 113 -2.17 -19.29 4.68
N ASP A 114 -2.85 -19.82 5.68
CA ASP A 114 -3.29 -19.15 6.89
C ASP A 114 -2.35 -19.57 8.04
N VAL A 115 -1.90 -18.60 8.82
CA VAL A 115 -0.98 -18.84 9.93
C VAL A 115 -1.42 -18.06 11.16
N LEU A 116 -1.69 -18.79 12.24
CA LEU A 116 -2.17 -18.26 13.52
C LEU A 116 -1.11 -18.47 14.61
N ALA A 117 -0.80 -17.42 15.37
CA ALA A 117 0.04 -17.50 16.55
C ALA A 117 -0.71 -18.21 17.69
N LEU A 118 -0.07 -19.22 18.29
CA LEU A 118 -0.57 -19.94 19.47
C LEU A 118 -0.13 -19.31 20.80
N GLY A 119 0.55 -18.16 20.74
CA GLY A 119 1.13 -17.44 21.86
C GLY A 119 1.37 -15.98 21.49
N SER A 120 2.55 -15.44 21.83
CA SER A 120 2.92 -14.10 21.38
C SER A 120 3.05 -14.04 19.85
N GLY A 121 2.42 -13.06 19.22
CA GLY A 121 2.56 -12.78 17.80
C GLY A 121 3.86 -12.06 17.44
N ILE A 122 3.89 -11.45 16.26
CA ILE A 122 5.00 -10.63 15.79
C ILE A 122 4.85 -9.22 16.38
N VAL A 123 5.67 -8.90 17.37
CA VAL A 123 5.64 -7.63 18.10
C VAL A 123 5.93 -6.43 17.18
N PRO A 124 5.31 -5.25 17.40
CA PRO A 124 5.60 -4.04 16.65
C PRO A 124 7.10 -3.73 16.55
N GLY A 125 7.54 -3.39 15.34
CA GLY A 125 8.94 -3.10 15.04
C GLY A 125 9.83 -4.34 14.86
N THR A 126 9.29 -5.55 14.88
CA THR A 126 10.06 -6.79 14.70
C THR A 126 9.61 -7.60 13.48
N SER A 127 10.55 -8.35 12.90
CA SER A 127 10.28 -9.27 11.79
C SER A 127 10.53 -10.71 12.20
N LEU A 128 9.68 -11.62 11.72
CA LEU A 128 9.78 -13.04 11.92
C LEU A 128 9.88 -13.76 10.55
N PRO A 129 11.02 -14.40 10.24
CA PRO A 129 11.18 -15.25 9.07
C PRO A 129 10.73 -16.69 9.33
N GLY A 130 10.69 -17.51 8.28
CA GLY A 130 10.59 -18.97 8.40
C GLY A 130 9.19 -19.54 8.19
N PHE A 131 8.31 -18.79 7.52
CA PHE A 131 7.01 -19.29 7.06
C PHE A 131 7.20 -19.86 5.66
N LEU A 132 7.20 -21.19 5.56
CA LEU A 132 7.55 -21.92 4.35
C LEU A 132 6.30 -22.59 3.76
N ILE A 133 6.04 -22.35 2.48
CA ILE A 133 4.99 -23.02 1.72
C ILE A 133 5.56 -23.52 0.40
N GLU A 134 5.22 -24.76 0.07
CA GLU A 134 5.55 -25.38 -1.20
C GLU A 134 4.30 -25.54 -2.06
N PHE A 135 4.49 -25.53 -3.37
CA PHE A 135 3.40 -25.55 -4.33
C PHE A 135 3.89 -25.94 -5.72
N ASP A 136 2.94 -26.33 -6.56
CA ASP A 136 3.17 -26.49 -7.99
C ASP A 136 2.74 -25.20 -8.71
N TYR A 137 3.64 -24.64 -9.51
CA TYR A 137 3.35 -23.50 -10.37
C TYR A 137 2.93 -23.95 -11.76
N LEU A 138 1.75 -23.50 -12.19
CA LEU A 138 1.10 -23.99 -13.40
C LEU A 138 1.53 -23.22 -14.66
N PHE A 139 2.13 -22.04 -14.50
CA PHE A 139 2.66 -21.26 -15.61
C PHE A 139 4.16 -21.50 -15.82
N SER A 140 4.67 -21.02 -16.95
CA SER A 140 6.10 -20.98 -17.23
C SER A 140 6.77 -19.82 -16.47
N GLY A 141 8.02 -20.02 -16.05
CA GLY A 141 8.83 -18.97 -15.43
C GLY A 141 8.88 -19.09 -13.92
N THR A 142 9.10 -17.95 -13.26
CA THR A 142 9.24 -17.87 -11.80
C THR A 142 7.94 -17.28 -11.21
N PRO A 143 7.36 -17.93 -10.18
CA PRO A 143 6.23 -17.39 -9.45
C PRO A 143 6.51 -15.99 -8.87
N GLY A 144 5.49 -15.12 -8.87
CA GLY A 144 5.61 -13.70 -8.58
C GLY A 144 5.25 -13.31 -7.14
N SER A 145 4.69 -12.11 -6.97
CA SER A 145 4.10 -11.65 -5.70
C SER A 145 2.77 -12.33 -5.41
N GLN A 146 2.43 -12.45 -4.13
CA GLN A 146 1.12 -12.91 -3.62
C GLN A 146 0.41 -11.77 -2.92
N TYR A 147 -0.92 -11.78 -2.97
CA TYR A 147 -1.71 -10.94 -2.09
C TYR A 147 -1.69 -11.53 -0.67
N PHE A 148 -1.66 -10.68 0.35
CA PHE A 148 -1.75 -11.10 1.74
C PHE A 148 -2.71 -10.22 2.53
N GLU A 149 -3.19 -10.77 3.62
CA GLU A 149 -4.02 -10.09 4.62
C GLU A 149 -3.48 -10.36 6.01
N VAL A 150 -3.53 -9.35 6.87
CA VAL A 150 -3.35 -9.46 8.32
C VAL A 150 -4.71 -9.27 8.96
N ARG A 151 -5.10 -10.18 9.85
CA ARG A 151 -6.42 -10.18 10.48
C ARG A 151 -6.32 -10.21 12.00
N ASP A 152 -7.38 -9.74 12.65
CA ASP A 152 -7.55 -9.89 14.09
C ASP A 152 -7.86 -11.35 14.42
N SER A 153 -7.02 -11.97 15.26
CA SER A 153 -7.09 -13.40 15.59
C SER A 153 -8.37 -13.84 16.31
N ILE A 154 -9.18 -12.89 16.80
CA ILE A 154 -10.41 -13.16 17.55
C ILE A 154 -11.64 -12.79 16.73
N THR A 155 -11.65 -11.64 16.07
CA THR A 155 -12.80 -11.15 15.31
C THR A 155 -12.75 -11.51 13.83
N PHE A 156 -11.57 -11.90 13.32
CA PHE A 156 -11.27 -12.11 11.89
C PHE A 156 -11.49 -10.86 11.03
N ASP A 157 -11.52 -9.68 11.66
CA ASP A 157 -11.59 -8.42 10.94
C ASP A 157 -10.28 -8.18 10.20
N LEU A 158 -10.38 -7.65 8.98
CA LEU A 158 -9.22 -7.25 8.20
C LEU A 158 -8.54 -6.04 8.87
N LEU A 159 -7.30 -6.22 9.31
CA LEU A 159 -6.49 -5.14 9.87
C LEU A 159 -5.72 -4.43 8.76
N GLU A 160 -5.00 -5.20 7.94
CA GLU A 160 -4.16 -4.68 6.85
C GLU A 160 -4.10 -5.69 5.69
N SER A 161 -3.75 -5.20 4.51
CA SER A 161 -3.54 -6.04 3.33
C SER A 161 -2.48 -5.45 2.43
N GLY A 162 -1.90 -6.31 1.58
CA GLY A 162 -0.88 -5.86 0.65
C GLY A 162 -0.44 -6.96 -0.32
N ASN A 163 0.68 -6.71 -0.99
CA ASN A 163 1.32 -7.66 -1.86
C ASN A 163 2.71 -7.97 -1.34
N THR A 164 3.10 -9.24 -1.38
CA THR A 164 4.40 -9.70 -0.92
C THR A 164 5.52 -9.13 -1.80
N VAL A 165 6.68 -8.84 -1.22
CA VAL A 165 7.81 -8.25 -1.95
C VAL A 165 8.97 -9.23 -1.96
N LEU A 166 9.59 -9.47 -3.11
CA LEU A 166 10.81 -10.27 -3.17
C LEU A 166 11.87 -9.63 -2.25
N THR A 167 12.59 -10.40 -1.43
CA THR A 167 13.55 -9.86 -0.43
C THR A 167 14.62 -8.93 -1.02
N ASN A 168 14.94 -9.07 -2.32
CA ASN A 168 15.83 -8.17 -3.07
C ASN A 168 15.09 -7.32 -4.12
N GLY A 169 13.76 -7.32 -4.09
CA GLY A 169 12.90 -6.50 -4.93
C GLY A 169 12.85 -5.07 -4.40
N SER A 170 12.84 -4.09 -5.31
CA SER A 170 12.60 -2.71 -4.93
C SER A 170 11.14 -2.54 -4.51
N VAL A 171 10.88 -2.08 -3.29
CA VAL A 171 9.59 -1.48 -2.94
C VAL A 171 9.41 -0.26 -3.84
N PRO A 172 8.27 -0.12 -4.57
CA PRO A 172 8.06 1.03 -5.44
C PRO A 172 8.23 2.34 -4.66
N GLU A 173 9.23 3.14 -5.05
CA GLU A 173 9.40 4.46 -4.47
C GLU A 173 8.20 5.34 -4.84
N PRO A 174 7.75 6.23 -3.95
CA PRO A 174 6.79 7.27 -4.30
C PRO A 174 7.31 8.02 -5.53
N ASN A 175 6.42 8.36 -6.47
CA ASN A 175 6.79 9.05 -7.70
C ASN A 175 7.31 10.47 -7.38
N SER A 176 8.60 10.56 -7.07
CA SER A 176 9.25 11.77 -6.58
C SER A 176 9.27 12.88 -7.62
N ILE A 177 9.27 12.51 -8.91
CA ILE A 177 9.13 13.45 -10.03
C ILE A 177 7.74 14.09 -10.01
N PHE A 178 6.70 13.29 -9.73
CA PHE A 178 5.33 13.81 -9.60
C PHE A 178 5.22 14.78 -8.41
N LEU A 179 5.81 14.45 -7.25
CA LEU A 179 5.88 15.32 -6.09
C LEU A 179 6.64 16.62 -6.39
N LEU A 180 7.76 16.52 -7.12
CA LEU A 180 8.57 17.66 -7.52
C LEU A 180 7.80 18.59 -8.47
N ILE A 181 7.15 18.03 -9.50
CA ILE A 181 6.34 18.78 -10.47
C ILE A 181 5.20 19.49 -9.76
N ILE A 182 4.46 18.81 -8.88
CA ILE A 182 3.38 19.43 -8.10
C ILE A 182 3.92 20.54 -7.20
N GLY A 183 5.10 20.38 -6.59
CA GLY A 183 5.76 21.43 -5.80
C GLY A 183 6.09 22.69 -6.60
N PHE A 184 6.35 22.56 -7.91
CA PHE A 184 6.66 23.69 -8.78
C PHE A 184 5.44 24.42 -9.38
N VAL A 185 4.28 23.76 -9.49
CA VAL A 185 3.03 24.38 -10.00
C VAL A 185 2.71 25.72 -9.32
N PRO A 186 2.71 25.85 -7.97
CA PRO A 186 2.43 27.14 -7.32
C PRO A 186 3.53 28.19 -7.53
N LEU A 187 4.78 27.79 -7.77
CA LEU A 187 5.90 28.71 -8.04
C LEU A 187 5.78 29.35 -9.43
N PHE A 188 5.49 28.55 -10.46
CA PHE A 188 5.32 29.05 -11.83
C PHE A 188 4.09 29.95 -11.97
N TYR A 189 2.99 29.63 -11.27
CA TYR A 189 1.78 30.47 -11.29
C TYR A 189 1.99 31.83 -10.59
N ARG A 190 2.86 31.90 -9.57
CA ARG A 190 3.23 33.16 -8.88
C ARG A 190 4.12 34.07 -9.74
N ILE A 191 5.01 33.50 -10.55
CA ILE A 191 5.89 34.27 -11.43
C ILE A 191 5.09 34.87 -12.60
N SER A 192 4.10 34.14 -13.14
CA SER A 192 3.26 34.59 -14.25
C SER A 192 2.34 35.77 -13.92
N THR A 193 2.05 36.04 -12.64
CA THR A 193 1.11 37.10 -12.21
C THR A 193 1.78 38.40 -11.79
N LYS A 194 3.12 38.42 -11.67
CA LYS A 194 3.90 39.65 -11.38
C LYS A 194 4.32 40.43 -12.63
N GLY A 195 4.09 39.87 -13.82
CA GLY A 195 4.46 40.47 -15.11
C GLY A 195 3.36 41.29 -15.80
N LYS A 196 2.27 41.64 -15.11
CA LYS A 196 1.20 42.52 -15.62
C LYS A 196 0.91 43.64 -14.62
#